data_AF-A0A644XGU8-F1
#
_entry.id   AF-A0A644XGU8-F1
#
_cell.length_a   1.000
_cell.length_b   1.000
_cell.length_c   1.000
_cell.angle_alpha   90.00
_cell.angle_beta   90.00
_cell.angle_gamma   90.00
#
_symmetry.space_group_name_H-M   'P 1'
#
loop_
_entity.id
_entity.type
_entity.pdbx_description
1 polymer ?
#
loop_
_entity_poly.entity_id
_entity_poly.type
_entity_poly.pdbx_seq_one_letter_code
_entity_poly.pdbx_strand_id
1 'polypeptide(L)'
;MHQKDEMQEVYRALETAEMIVIASPIYYFGFSGQLQCAIHRTYAVGIPKNLRKAMLILSSGSNGVYEGAIYEYRQTFLEYMGLQDVGIFKAYGSQNKSEGLLSRLRQAGEEL
;
A
#
# COMPACT_ATOMS: atom_id res chain seq x y z
N MET A 1 2.41 -9.84 26.22
CA MET A 1 1.63 -10.81 25.42
C MET A 1 2.06 -10.61 23.97
N HIS A 2 2.99 -11.42 23.45
CA HIS A 2 3.39 -11.33 22.04
C HIS A 2 2.29 -11.98 21.22
N GLN A 3 1.55 -11.18 20.44
CA GLN A 3 0.61 -11.68 19.46
C GLN A 3 1.41 -12.57 18.49
N LYS A 4 1.04 -13.85 18.37
CA LYS A 4 1.59 -14.75 17.35
C LYS A 4 0.97 -14.35 16.02
N ASP A 5 1.53 -13.35 15.37
CA ASP A 5 1.15 -12.94 14.03
C ASP A 5 2.07 -13.57 12.99
N GLU A 6 1.57 -13.69 11.77
CA GLU A 6 2.27 -14.29 10.62
C GLU A 6 3.26 -13.30 9.97
N MET A 7 3.75 -12.29 10.71
CA MET A 7 4.67 -11.28 10.18
C MET A 7 5.99 -11.84 9.68
N GLN A 8 6.37 -13.05 10.13
CA GLN A 8 7.56 -13.74 9.62
C GLN A 8 7.50 -13.97 8.11
N GLU A 9 6.32 -14.18 7.54
CA GLU A 9 6.15 -14.30 6.10
C GLU A 9 6.32 -12.95 5.40
N VAL A 10 5.77 -11.89 5.99
CA VAL A 10 5.94 -10.52 5.48
C VAL A 10 7.41 -10.11 5.48
N TYR A 11 8.15 -10.39 6.56
CA TYR A 11 9.58 -10.07 6.64
C TYR A 11 10.39 -10.82 5.59
N ARG A 12 10.16 -12.13 5.42
CA ARG A 12 10.81 -12.91 4.36
C ARG A 12 10.49 -12.39 2.96
N ALA A 13 9.25 -11.97 2.72
CA ALA A 13 8.89 -11.36 1.45
C ALA A 13 9.63 -10.03 1.22
N LEU A 14 9.72 -9.18 2.25
CA LEU A 14 10.41 -7.88 2.17
C LEU A 14 11.92 -8.02 1.90
N GLU A 15 12.57 -9.10 2.34
CA GLU A 15 14.00 -9.33 2.08
C GLU A 15 14.32 -9.42 0.58
N THR A 16 13.39 -9.93 -0.23
CA THR A 16 13.59 -10.20 -1.66
C THR A 16 12.76 -9.31 -2.57
N ALA A 17 11.73 -8.64 -2.04
CA ALA A 17 10.86 -7.77 -2.83
C ALA A 17 11.60 -6.54 -3.37
N GLU A 18 11.38 -6.24 -4.65
CA GLU A 18 11.83 -5.01 -5.30
C GLU A 18 10.75 -3.92 -5.30
N MET A 19 9.50 -4.32 -5.05
CA MET A 19 8.35 -3.43 -5.05
C MET A 19 7.36 -3.78 -3.94
N ILE A 20 6.72 -2.75 -3.37
CA ILE A 20 5.61 -2.90 -2.42
C ILE A 20 4.33 -2.26 -2.96
N VAL A 21 3.20 -2.93 -2.78
CA VAL A 21 1.87 -2.39 -3.11
C VAL A 21 1.07 -2.26 -1.83
N ILE A 22 0.68 -1.03 -1.48
CA ILE A 22 -0.20 -0.77 -0.35
C ILE A 22 -1.63 -0.75 -0.88
N ALA A 23 -2.43 -1.76 -0.52
CA ALA A 23 -3.82 -1.86 -0.92
C ALA A 23 -4.72 -1.78 0.30
N SER A 24 -5.60 -0.77 0.35
CA SER A 24 -6.45 -0.55 1.54
C SER A 24 -7.84 -0.02 1.18
N PRO A 25 -8.91 -0.46 1.87
CA PRO A 25 -10.10 0.37 2.00
C PRO A 25 -9.79 1.58 2.88
N ILE A 26 -10.43 2.72 2.59
CA ILE A 26 -10.36 3.91 3.42
C ILE A 26 -11.42 3.85 4.51
N TYR A 27 -10.97 3.98 5.76
CA TYR A 27 -11.81 4.20 6.92
C TYR A 27 -11.35 5.46 7.64
N TYR A 28 -12.26 6.42 7.83
CA TYR A 28 -11.95 7.74 8.43
C TYR A 28 -10.65 8.36 7.88
N PHE A 29 -10.55 8.48 6.56
CA PHE A 29 -9.45 9.11 5.81
C PHE A 29 -8.09 8.40 5.83
N GLY A 30 -7.96 7.29 6.58
CA GLY A 30 -6.74 6.50 6.68
C GLY A 30 -6.90 5.07 6.16
N PHE A 31 -5.80 4.31 6.22
CA PHE A 31 -5.79 2.89 5.94
C PHE A 31 -6.65 2.10 6.93
N SER A 32 -6.95 0.84 6.59
CA SER A 32 -7.51 -0.10 7.55
C SER A 32 -6.56 -0.32 8.74
N GLY A 33 -7.12 -0.48 9.94
CA GLY A 33 -6.31 -0.66 11.15
C GLY A 33 -5.41 -1.89 11.11
N GLN A 34 -5.84 -2.98 10.44
CA GLN A 34 -5.01 -4.18 10.27
C GLN A 34 -3.78 -3.88 9.42
N LEU A 35 -3.94 -3.16 8.31
CA LEU A 35 -2.83 -2.77 7.45
C LEU A 35 -1.90 -1.79 8.18
N GLN A 36 -2.46 -0.83 8.93
CA GLN A 36 -1.67 0.09 9.75
C GLN A 36 -0.76 -0.64 10.74
N CYS A 37 -1.31 -1.65 11.43
CA CYS A 37 -0.54 -2.49 12.34
C CYS A 37 0.60 -3.24 11.62
N ALA A 38 0.37 -3.74 10.40
CA ALA A 38 1.40 -4.40 9.61
C ALA A 38 2.50 -3.43 9.19
N ILE A 39 2.15 -2.23 8.69
CA ILE A 39 3.09 -1.17 8.30
C ILE A 39 3.94 -0.75 9.50
N HIS A 40 3.34 -0.47 10.66
CA HIS A 40 4.11 -0.07 11.84
C HIS A 40 5.13 -1.12 12.28
N ARG A 41 4.83 -2.41 12.08
CA ARG A 41 5.76 -3.50 12.41
C ARG A 41 6.94 -3.59 11.45
N THR A 42 6.84 -3.12 10.22
CA THR A 42 7.99 -3.07 9.30
C THR A 42 9.04 -2.07 9.75
N TYR A 43 8.72 -1.11 10.64
CA TYR A 43 9.71 -0.19 11.17
C TYR A 43 10.88 -0.91 11.88
N ALA A 44 10.60 -2.03 12.55
CA ALA A 44 11.62 -2.81 13.25
C ALA A 44 12.66 -3.46 12.33
N VAL A 45 12.33 -3.70 11.06
CA VAL A 45 13.24 -4.29 10.07
C VAL A 45 14.01 -3.23 9.25
N GLY A 46 13.65 -1.96 9.37
CA GLY A 46 14.24 -0.87 8.60
C GLY A 46 13.84 -0.88 7.12
N ILE A 47 14.61 -0.18 6.28
CA ILE A 47 14.37 -0.09 4.84
C ILE A 47 14.94 -1.35 4.16
N PRO A 48 14.10 -2.19 3.51
CA PRO A 48 14.60 -3.40 2.85
C PRO A 48 15.54 -3.06 1.68
N LYS A 49 16.66 -3.79 1.56
CA LYS A 49 17.78 -3.44 0.67
C LYS A 49 17.41 -3.39 -0.81
N ASN A 50 16.51 -4.29 -1.22
CA ASN A 50 16.12 -4.48 -2.63
C ASN A 50 14.91 -3.64 -3.03
N LEU A 51 14.20 -3.05 -2.05
CA LEU A 51 12.99 -2.31 -2.33
C LEU A 51 13.32 -1.00 -3.08
N ARG A 52 12.64 -0.79 -4.21
CA ARG A 52 12.87 0.37 -5.11
C ARG A 52 11.60 1.07 -5.53
N LYS A 53 10.47 0.36 -5.65
CA LYS A 53 9.21 0.90 -6.18
C LYS A 53 8.08 0.75 -5.16
N ALA A 54 7.12 1.66 -5.21
CA ALA A 54 5.91 1.57 -4.40
C ALA A 54 4.67 1.96 -5.22
N MET A 55 3.55 1.27 -5.00
CA MET A 55 2.23 1.62 -5.56
C MET A 55 1.18 1.69 -4.46
N LEU A 56 0.18 2.54 -4.66
CA LEU A 56 -0.95 2.68 -3.75
C LEU A 56 -2.28 2.36 -4.45
N ILE A 57 -3.11 1.50 -3.84
CA ILE A 57 -4.45 1.15 -4.32
C ILE A 57 -5.46 1.40 -3.19
N LEU A 58 -6.39 2.32 -3.42
CA LEU A 58 -7.38 2.73 -2.44
C LEU A 58 -8.80 2.47 -2.93
N SER A 59 -9.63 1.90 -2.06
CA SER A 59 -11.08 1.82 -2.26
C SER A 59 -11.81 2.56 -1.13
N SER A 60 -13.00 3.10 -1.41
CA SER A 60 -13.79 3.80 -0.38
C SER A 60 -15.29 3.74 -0.66
N GLY A 61 -16.09 4.12 0.33
CA GLY A 61 -17.52 4.38 0.13
C GLY A 61 -17.79 5.71 -0.58
N SER A 62 -17.02 6.75 -0.24
CA SER A 62 -17.21 8.13 -0.71
C SER A 62 -15.99 8.63 -1.49
N ASN A 63 -16.22 9.57 -2.41
CA ASN A 63 -15.13 10.28 -3.08
C ASN A 63 -14.45 11.29 -2.11
N GLY A 64 -13.20 11.66 -2.38
CA GLY A 64 -12.51 12.77 -1.70
C GLY A 64 -11.96 12.45 -0.30
N VAL A 65 -11.89 11.18 0.10
CA VAL A 65 -11.48 10.78 1.46
C VAL A 65 -10.04 10.25 1.57
N TYR A 66 -9.18 10.52 0.58
CA TYR A 66 -7.93 9.77 0.41
C TYR A 66 -6.68 10.46 0.96
N GLU A 67 -6.74 11.76 1.25
CA GLU A 67 -5.54 12.58 1.47
C GLU A 67 -4.73 12.14 2.69
N GLY A 68 -5.36 11.64 3.76
CA GLY A 68 -4.65 11.11 4.93
C GLY A 68 -3.78 9.90 4.56
N ALA A 69 -4.39 8.91 3.91
CA ALA A 69 -3.70 7.72 3.41
C ALA A 69 -2.62 8.02 2.36
N ILE A 70 -2.89 8.96 1.43
CA ILE A 70 -1.91 9.38 0.41
C ILE A 70 -0.73 10.10 1.06
N TYR A 71 -0.99 10.97 2.03
CA TYR A 71 0.06 11.66 2.77
C TYR A 71 0.98 10.65 3.45
N GLU A 72 0.41 9.70 4.21
CA GLU A 72 1.20 8.65 4.87
C GLU A 72 2.01 7.82 3.87
N TYR A 73 1.39 7.42 2.75
CA TYR A 73 2.08 6.68 1.71
C TYR A 73 3.30 7.44 1.16
N ARG A 74 3.11 8.72 0.82
CA ARG A 74 4.19 9.57 0.28
C ARG A 74 5.31 9.73 1.29
N GLN A 75 4.99 10.09 2.53
CA GLN A 75 6.01 10.34 3.55
C GLN A 75 6.76 9.06 3.94
N THR A 76 6.05 7.95 4.13
CA THR A 76 6.66 6.70 4.59
C THR A 76 7.42 5.99 3.48
N PHE A 77 6.78 5.76 2.33
CA PHE A 77 7.35 4.90 1.29
C PHE A 77 8.18 5.68 0.28
N LEU A 78 7.78 6.89 -0.12
CA LEU A 78 8.52 7.63 -1.13
C LEU A 78 9.66 8.44 -0.51
N GLU A 79 9.35 9.27 0.49
CA GLU A 79 10.33 10.18 1.09
C GLU A 79 11.28 9.46 2.06
N TYR A 80 10.74 8.78 3.07
CA TYR A 80 11.56 8.14 4.10
C TYR A 80 12.30 6.89 3.58
N MET A 81 11.61 6.02 2.83
CA MET A 81 12.23 4.82 2.25
C MET A 81 12.93 5.07 0.91
N GLY A 82 12.72 6.22 0.25
CA GLY A 82 13.35 6.56 -1.03
C GLY A 82 12.83 5.77 -2.22
N LEU A 83 11.58 5.29 -2.19
CA LEU A 83 11.01 4.46 -3.25
C LEU A 83 10.44 5.32 -4.39
N GLN A 84 10.54 4.81 -5.62
CA GLN A 84 9.89 5.38 -6.79
C GLN A 84 8.37 5.14 -6.74
N ASP A 85 7.59 6.22 -6.89
CA ASP A 85 6.14 6.12 -7.10
C ASP A 85 5.87 5.58 -8.51
N VAL A 86 5.11 4.49 -8.58
CA VAL A 86 4.66 3.90 -9.84
C VAL A 86 3.14 3.94 -10.02
N GLY A 87 2.43 4.63 -9.14
CA GLY A 87 1.03 4.96 -9.35
C GLY A 87 0.18 4.93 -8.09
N ILE A 88 -0.86 5.77 -8.11
CA ILE A 88 -1.92 5.79 -7.11
C ILE A 88 -3.25 5.54 -7.80
N PHE A 89 -3.91 4.44 -7.45
CA PHE A 89 -5.22 4.05 -7.94
C PHE A 89 -6.27 4.27 -6.86
N LYS A 90 -7.42 4.85 -7.25
CA LYS A 90 -8.54 5.13 -6.35
C LYS A 90 -9.84 4.67 -6.99
N ALA A 91 -10.73 4.13 -6.17
CA ALA A 91 -12.14 3.95 -6.51
C ALA A 91 -13.05 4.25 -5.32
N TYR A 92 -14.28 4.64 -5.64
CA TYR A 92 -15.35 4.80 -4.67
C TYR A 92 -16.68 4.27 -5.22
N GLY A 93 -17.59 3.92 -4.32
CA GLY A 93 -18.96 3.50 -4.67
C GLY A 93 -18.97 2.40 -5.74
N SER A 94 -19.69 2.64 -6.84
CA SER A 94 -19.83 1.70 -7.97
C SER A 94 -18.56 1.49 -8.79
N GLN A 95 -17.53 2.33 -8.64
CA GLN A 95 -16.24 2.15 -9.31
C GLN A 95 -15.44 1.01 -8.69
N ASN A 96 -15.71 0.69 -7.42
CA ASN A 96 -15.08 -0.43 -6.74
C ASN A 96 -15.35 -1.71 -7.52
N LYS A 97 -14.28 -2.41 -7.90
CA LYS A 97 -14.33 -3.63 -8.74
C LYS A 97 -14.89 -3.43 -10.16
N SER A 98 -14.97 -2.20 -10.65
CA SER A 98 -15.32 -1.95 -12.05
C SER A 98 -14.29 -2.59 -12.99
N GLU A 99 -14.76 -3.13 -14.12
CA GLU A 99 -13.88 -3.75 -15.12
C GLU A 99 -12.82 -2.76 -15.63
N GLY A 100 -13.20 -1.50 -15.84
CA GLY A 100 -12.28 -0.45 -16.27
C GLY A 100 -11.17 -0.15 -15.25
N LEU A 101 -11.45 -0.21 -13.94
CA LEU A 101 -10.39 -0.10 -12.93
C LEU A 101 -9.50 -1.35 -12.92
N LEU A 102 -10.09 -2.54 -12.95
CA LEU A 102 -9.34 -3.78 -12.93
C LEU A 102 -8.43 -3.93 -14.17
N SER A 103 -8.90 -3.49 -15.34
CA SER A 103 -8.11 -3.46 -16.57
C SER A 103 -6.92 -2.51 -16.44
N ARG A 104 -7.12 -1.28 -15.93
CA ARG A 104 -6.01 -0.34 -15.71
C ARG A 104 -4.99 -0.84 -14.69
N LEU A 105 -5.44 -1.50 -13.62
CA LEU A 105 -4.55 -2.10 -12.62
C LEU A 105 -3.72 -3.25 -13.22
N ARG A 106 -4.31 -4.07 -14.10
CA ARG A 106 -3.59 -5.13 -14.82
C ARG A 106 -2.54 -4.55 -15.76
N GLN A 107 -2.93 -3.57 -16.58
CA GLN A 107 -2.01 -2.91 -17.50
C GLN A 107 -0.84 -2.26 -16.74
N ALA A 108 -1.13 -1.55 -15.65
CA ALA A 108 -0.07 -0.98 -14.81
C ALA A 108 0.84 -2.06 -14.24
N GLY A 109 0.31 -3.24 -13.89
CA GLY A 109 1.10 -4.39 -13.47
C GLY A 109 2.04 -4.96 -14.54
N GLU A 110 1.65 -4.90 -15.81
CA GLU A 110 2.43 -5.41 -16.95
C GLU A 110 3.59 -4.48 -17.33
N GLU A 111 3.56 -3.21 -16.90
CA GLU A 111 4.56 -2.18 -17.23
C GLU A 111 5.68 -2.04 -16.17
N LEU A 112 5.67 -2.84 -15.10
CA LEU A 112 6.56 -2.74 -13.92
C LEU A 112 7.81 -3.61 -13.99
#